data_AF-A0A3C0FKM6-F1
#
_entry.id   AF-A0A3C0FKM6-F1
#
_cell.length_a   1.000
_cell.length_b   1.000
_cell.length_c   1.000
_cell.angle_alpha   90.00
_cell.angle_beta   90.00
_cell.angle_gamma   90.00
#
_symmetry.space_group_name_H-M   'P 1'
#
loop_
_entity.id
_entity.type
_entity.pdbx_description
1 polymer ?
#
loop_
_entity_poly.entity_id
_entity_poly.type
_entity_poly.pdbx_seq_one_letter_code
_entity_poly.pdbx_strand_id
1 'polypeptide(L)'
;MLRSFQRSHIAFVHDVIMAAISFPLALYLRVGDGVVYYAPHNILFSAGIFTLIAAVSFWYFGLYRGIWRYASLNDVIRIAKAVSVAVAVLFLVLFLTTRLDWMPRSAPIIQWFLLMALLGGSRLTYRIAKDKSTAR
;
A
#
# COMPACT_ATOMS: atom_id res chain seq x y z
N MET A 1 25.36 -12.55 1.16
CA MET A 1 24.73 -11.54 2.04
C MET A 1 24.25 -10.29 1.27
N LEU A 2 25.03 -9.72 0.35
CA LEU A 2 24.66 -8.52 -0.43
C LEU A 2 23.44 -8.68 -1.37
N ARG A 3 23.25 -9.84 -2.00
CA ARG A 3 22.16 -10.08 -2.97
C ARG A 3 20.75 -10.12 -2.35
N SER A 4 20.59 -10.48 -1.07
CA SER A 4 19.27 -10.47 -0.41
C SER A 4 18.84 -9.06 0.01
N PHE A 5 19.80 -8.21 0.37
CA PHE A 5 19.58 -6.82 0.79
C PHE A 5 19.17 -5.91 -0.39
N GLN A 6 19.75 -6.11 -1.57
CA GLN A 6 19.30 -5.39 -2.78
C GLN A 6 17.85 -5.73 -3.16
N ARG A 7 17.47 -7.01 -3.05
CA ARG A 7 16.10 -7.45 -3.37
C ARG A 7 15.07 -6.91 -2.39
N SER A 8 15.41 -6.78 -1.10
CA SER A 8 14.51 -6.19 -0.12
C SER A 8 14.29 -4.68 -0.33
N HIS A 9 15.32 -3.95 -0.75
CA HIS A 9 15.20 -2.52 -1.08
C HIS A 9 14.31 -2.29 -2.30
N ILE A 10 14.51 -3.05 -3.36
CA ILE A 10 13.69 -2.95 -4.57
C ILE A 10 12.21 -3.25 -4.26
N ALA A 11 11.94 -4.29 -3.49
CA ALA A 11 10.58 -4.61 -3.06
C ALA A 11 9.96 -3.51 -2.19
N PHE A 12 10.74 -2.89 -1.30
CA PHE A 12 10.27 -1.77 -0.49
C PHE A 12 9.91 -0.55 -1.34
N VAL A 13 10.80 -0.14 -2.24
CA VAL A 13 10.55 0.99 -3.14
C VAL A 13 9.32 0.73 -4.01
N HIS A 14 9.21 -0.47 -4.58
CA HIS A 14 8.03 -0.89 -5.33
C HIS A 14 6.74 -0.74 -4.51
N ASP A 15 6.71 -1.23 -3.28
CA ASP A 15 5.51 -1.17 -2.44
C ASP A 15 5.16 0.25 -2.00
N VAL A 16 6.15 1.11 -1.77
CA VAL A 16 5.94 2.54 -1.50
C VAL A 16 5.35 3.24 -2.73
N ILE A 17 5.82 2.92 -3.94
CA ILE A 17 5.23 3.42 -5.19
C ILE A 17 3.79 2.92 -5.33
N MET A 18 3.52 1.65 -5.00
CA MET A 18 2.15 1.11 -5.01
C MET A 18 1.25 1.83 -4.01
N ALA A 19 1.75 2.18 -2.82
CA ALA A 19 1.01 3.00 -1.86
C ALA A 19 0.69 4.39 -2.41
N ALA A 20 1.67 5.06 -3.03
CA ALA A 20 1.48 6.38 -3.64
C ALA A 20 0.43 6.38 -4.76
N ILE A 21 0.45 5.37 -5.62
CA ILE A 21 -0.50 5.22 -6.73
C ILE A 21 -1.88 4.80 -6.21
N SER A 22 -1.93 3.98 -5.16
CA SER A 22 -3.18 3.43 -4.66
C SER A 22 -4.15 4.50 -4.17
N PHE A 23 -3.69 5.57 -3.51
CA PHE A 23 -4.59 6.62 -2.99
C PHE A 23 -5.40 7.35 -4.07
N PRO A 24 -4.77 7.98 -5.09
CA PRO A 24 -5.53 8.63 -6.16
C PRO A 24 -6.36 7.61 -6.95
N LEU A 25 -5.89 6.38 -7.12
CA LEU A 25 -6.65 5.34 -7.80
C LEU A 25 -7.88 4.91 -6.99
N ALA A 26 -7.78 4.77 -5.67
CA ALA A 26 -8.91 4.46 -4.80
C ALA A 26 -9.96 5.58 -4.81
N LEU A 27 -9.51 6.84 -4.83
CA LEU A 27 -10.40 7.98 -4.98
C LEU A 27 -11.12 7.93 -6.34
N TYR A 28 -10.38 7.71 -7.43
CA TYR A 28 -10.96 7.55 -8.77
C TYR A 28 -11.96 6.38 -8.84
N LEU A 29 -11.64 5.22 -8.26
CA LEU A 29 -12.57 4.08 -8.19
C LEU A 29 -13.83 4.42 -7.38
N ARG A 30 -13.73 5.34 -6.42
CA ARG A 30 -14.85 5.75 -5.57
C ARG A 30 -15.77 6.76 -6.25
N VAL A 31 -15.23 7.73 -6.98
CA VAL A 31 -16.00 8.87 -7.50
C VAL A 31 -16.03 8.96 -9.04
N GLY A 32 -15.28 8.11 -9.73
CA GLY A 32 -15.14 8.12 -11.19
C GLY A 32 -14.63 9.45 -11.71
N ASP A 33 -15.25 9.92 -12.79
CA ASP A 33 -14.97 11.24 -13.41
C ASP A 33 -15.30 12.42 -12.48
N GLY A 34 -16.07 12.18 -11.41
CA GLY A 34 -16.32 13.16 -10.36
C GLY A 34 -15.05 13.60 -9.60
N VAL A 35 -13.92 12.90 -9.79
CA VAL A 35 -12.62 13.30 -9.22
C VAL A 35 -12.17 14.68 -9.70
N VAL A 36 -12.62 15.12 -10.88
CA VAL A 36 -12.26 16.43 -11.46
C VAL A 36 -12.77 17.60 -10.60
N TYR A 37 -13.83 17.39 -9.81
CA TYR A 37 -14.36 18.40 -8.89
C TYR A 37 -13.56 18.53 -7.58
N TYR A 38 -12.56 17.67 -7.36
CA TYR A 38 -11.72 17.70 -6.18
C TYR A 38 -10.49 18.56 -6.43
N ALA A 39 -10.09 19.32 -5.43
CA ALA A 39 -8.92 20.17 -5.56
C ALA A 39 -7.64 19.30 -5.70
N PRO A 40 -6.84 19.46 -6.77
CA PRO A 40 -5.65 18.61 -6.99
C PRO A 40 -4.65 18.64 -5.85
N HIS A 41 -4.52 19.79 -5.17
CA HIS A 41 -3.63 19.94 -4.01
C HIS A 41 -4.05 19.04 -2.84
N ASN A 42 -5.35 18.84 -2.60
CA ASN A 42 -5.83 17.95 -1.54
C ASN A 42 -5.53 16.49 -1.85
N ILE A 43 -5.69 16.09 -3.11
CA ILE A 43 -5.37 14.73 -3.57
C ILE A 43 -3.88 14.46 -3.41
N LEU A 44 -3.03 15.36 -3.92
CA LEU A 44 -1.57 15.20 -3.87
C LEU A 44 -1.04 15.23 -2.43
N PHE A 45 -1.56 16.14 -1.60
CA PHE A 45 -1.17 16.22 -0.19
C PHE A 45 -1.54 14.95 0.57
N SER A 46 -2.78 14.46 0.43
CA SER A 46 -3.21 13.22 1.07
C SER A 46 -2.48 11.99 0.53
N ALA A 47 -2.23 11.91 -0.76
CA ALA A 47 -1.44 10.84 -1.36
C ALA A 47 0.00 10.85 -0.81
N GLY A 48 0.61 12.03 -0.69
CA GLY A 48 1.94 12.20 -0.10
C GLY A 48 2.00 11.76 1.36
N ILE A 49 1.07 12.26 2.19
CA ILE A 49 0.95 11.86 3.60
C ILE A 49 0.71 10.36 3.72
N PHE A 50 -0.21 9.81 2.92
CA PHE A 50 -0.49 8.38 2.95
C PHE A 50 0.74 7.55 2.59
N THR A 51 1.50 7.97 1.58
CA THR A 51 2.73 7.31 1.16
C THR A 51 3.75 7.27 2.30
N LEU A 52 3.92 8.37 3.03
CA LEU A 52 4.82 8.44 4.18
C LEU A 52 4.36 7.51 5.32
N ILE A 53 3.07 7.56 5.66
CA ILE A 53 2.46 6.68 6.66
C ILE A 53 2.65 5.20 6.27
N ALA A 54 2.38 4.87 5.01
CA ALA A 54 2.51 3.51 4.49
C ALA A 54 3.97 3.05 4.53
N ALA A 55 4.93 3.87 4.11
CA ALA A 55 6.35 3.55 4.16
C ALA A 55 6.82 3.24 5.58
N VAL A 56 6.42 4.06 6.57
CA VAL A 56 6.72 3.83 7.99
C VAL A 56 6.05 2.53 8.48
N SER A 57 4.78 2.32 8.14
CA SER A 57 4.04 1.11 8.52
C SER A 57 4.70 -0.16 7.96
N PHE A 58 5.05 -0.16 6.67
CA PHE A 58 5.68 -1.31 6.02
C PHE A 58 7.04 -1.65 6.64
N TRP A 59 7.79 -0.62 7.04
CA TRP A 59 9.06 -0.78 7.74
C TRP A 59 8.86 -1.32 9.16
N TYR A 60 7.91 -0.78 9.92
CA TYR A 60 7.59 -1.18 11.30
C TYR A 60 7.12 -2.63 11.38
N PHE A 61 6.18 -3.04 10.52
CA PHE A 61 5.69 -4.42 10.45
C PHE A 61 6.68 -5.39 9.80
N GLY A 62 7.83 -4.87 9.34
CA GLY A 62 8.93 -5.69 8.85
C GLY A 62 8.54 -6.54 7.64
N LEU A 63 7.81 -5.96 6.69
CA LEU A 63 7.36 -6.66 5.46
C LEU A 63 8.52 -7.28 4.67
N TYR A 64 9.74 -6.80 4.90
CA TYR A 64 10.97 -7.23 4.21
C TYR A 64 11.97 -7.92 5.15
N ARG A 65 11.67 -8.01 6.45
CA ARG A 65 12.50 -8.73 7.43
C ARG A 65 12.17 -10.23 7.34
N GLY A 66 12.96 -10.95 6.53
CA GLY A 66 12.93 -12.43 6.49
C GLY A 66 12.14 -13.05 5.33
N ILE A 67 12.30 -12.52 4.12
CA ILE A 67 11.59 -12.87 2.86
C ILE A 67 11.54 -14.40 2.53
N TRP A 68 12.25 -15.29 3.23
CA TRP A 68 12.47 -16.67 2.75
C TRP A 68 12.31 -17.82 3.75
N ARG A 69 11.87 -17.64 5.02
CA ARG A 69 11.87 -18.78 5.96
C ARG A 69 10.53 -19.54 6.11
N TYR A 70 9.35 -18.90 6.05
CA TYR A 70 8.03 -19.59 6.19
C TYR A 70 6.84 -18.78 5.60
N ALA A 71 6.75 -18.64 4.28
CA ALA A 71 6.32 -17.39 3.64
C ALA A 71 4.88 -17.26 3.07
N SER A 72 3.92 -18.17 3.21
CA SER A 72 2.57 -17.91 2.62
C SER A 72 1.63 -17.14 3.55
N LEU A 73 1.21 -17.75 4.65
CA LEU A 73 0.15 -17.17 5.50
C LEU A 73 0.63 -16.00 6.35
N ASN A 74 1.86 -16.09 6.87
CA ASN A 74 2.44 -15.04 7.71
C ASN A 74 2.68 -13.73 6.94
N ASP A 75 2.98 -13.80 5.64
CA ASP A 75 3.18 -12.61 4.81
C ASP A 75 1.86 -11.87 4.58
N VAL A 76 0.77 -12.61 4.31
CA VAL A 76 -0.56 -12.02 4.16
C VAL A 76 -0.99 -11.31 5.46
N ILE A 77 -0.76 -11.94 6.61
CA ILE A 77 -1.08 -11.34 7.92
C ILE A 77 -0.24 -10.07 8.17
N ARG A 78 1.04 -10.07 7.82
CA ARG A 78 1.91 -8.89 7.96
C ARG A 78 1.45 -7.74 7.07
N ILE A 79 1.12 -8.02 5.81
CA ILE A 79 0.58 -7.03 4.88
C ILE A 79 -0.74 -6.49 5.41
N ALA A 80 -1.66 -7.37 5.84
CA ALA A 80 -2.94 -6.97 6.40
C ALA A 80 -2.77 -6.02 7.60
N LYS A 81 -1.90 -6.37 8.56
CA LYS A 81 -1.61 -5.50 9.70
C LYS A 81 -1.04 -4.14 9.27
N ALA A 82 -0.08 -4.13 8.36
CA ALA A 82 0.56 -2.90 7.93
C ALA A 82 -0.38 -1.99 7.13
N VAL A 83 -1.19 -2.55 6.23
CA VAL A 83 -2.17 -1.81 5.44
C VAL A 83 -3.30 -1.31 6.34
N SER A 84 -3.81 -2.13 7.27
CA SER A 84 -4.82 -1.70 8.24
C SER A 84 -4.34 -0.53 9.09
N VAL A 85 -3.12 -0.59 9.63
CA VAL A 85 -2.56 0.52 10.41
C VAL A 85 -2.35 1.76 9.53
N ALA A 86 -1.82 1.61 8.32
CA ALA A 86 -1.59 2.75 7.43
C ALA A 86 -2.89 3.49 7.08
N VAL A 87 -3.96 2.75 6.76
CA VAL A 87 -5.27 3.33 6.45
C VAL A 87 -5.92 3.93 7.69
N ALA A 88 -5.84 3.27 8.85
CA ALA A 88 -6.38 3.80 10.10
C ALA A 88 -5.70 5.11 10.52
N VAL A 89 -4.36 5.18 10.40
CA VAL A 89 -3.60 6.41 10.71
C VAL A 89 -3.95 7.52 9.72
N LEU A 90 -4.05 7.22 8.42
CA LEU A 90 -4.49 8.22 7.43
C LEU A 90 -5.87 8.77 7.76
N PHE A 91 -6.82 7.88 8.06
CA PHE A 91 -8.17 8.27 8.43
C PHE A 91 -8.17 9.18 9.66
N LEU A 92 -7.40 8.83 10.70
CA LEU A 92 -7.26 9.64 11.90
C LEU A 92 -6.66 11.01 11.59
N VAL A 93 -5.59 11.07 10.79
CA VAL A 93 -4.95 12.33 10.38
C VAL A 93 -5.96 13.22 9.65
N LEU A 94 -6.63 12.71 8.62
CA LEU A 94 -7.60 13.48 7.84
C LEU A 94 -8.83 13.89 8.67
N PHE A 95 -9.24 13.08 9.64
CA PHE A 95 -10.32 13.42 10.55
C PHE A 95 -9.93 14.59 11.46
N LEU A 96 -8.73 14.57 12.00
CA LEU A 96 -8.25 15.64 12.90
C LEU A 96 -7.93 16.93 12.16
N THR A 97 -7.41 16.87 10.92
CA THR A 97 -6.97 18.05 10.17
C THR A 97 -8.06 18.70 9.35
N THR A 98 -8.92 17.90 8.70
CA THR A 98 -9.93 18.40 7.74
C THR A 98 -11.33 17.90 8.03
N ARG A 99 -11.56 17.26 9.18
CA ARG A 99 -12.87 16.67 9.59
C ARG A 99 -13.49 15.75 8.55
N LEU A 100 -12.68 15.20 7.64
CA LEU A 100 -13.13 14.44 6.47
C LEU A 100 -14.07 15.20 5.51
N ASP A 101 -14.12 16.53 5.56
CA ASP A 101 -15.13 17.33 4.84
C ASP A 101 -15.14 17.10 3.33
N TRP A 102 -13.96 16.95 2.73
CA TRP A 102 -13.83 16.74 1.29
C TRP A 102 -13.71 15.26 0.90
N MET A 103 -13.35 14.35 1.81
CA MET A 103 -13.05 12.96 1.44
C MET A 103 -14.28 12.05 1.60
N PRO A 104 -14.67 11.27 0.57
CA PRO A 104 -15.77 10.31 0.71
C PRO A 104 -15.49 9.29 1.81
N ARG A 105 -16.44 9.12 2.74
CA ARG A 105 -16.27 8.24 3.93
C ARG A 105 -16.00 6.78 3.60
N SER A 106 -16.37 6.30 2.42
CA SER A 106 -16.08 4.93 1.94
C SER A 106 -14.78 4.80 1.12
N ALA A 107 -14.09 5.89 0.79
CA ALA A 107 -12.80 5.84 0.09
C ALA A 107 -11.71 5.08 0.89
N PRO A 108 -11.59 5.21 2.23
CA PRO A 108 -10.63 4.44 3.02
C PRO A 108 -10.78 2.93 2.91
N ILE A 109 -12.02 2.43 2.77
CA ILE A 109 -12.30 0.99 2.63
C ILE A 109 -11.80 0.50 1.27
N ILE A 110 -12.10 1.24 0.19
CA ILE A 110 -11.60 0.94 -1.16
C ILE A 110 -10.07 0.99 -1.18
N GLN A 111 -9.49 2.00 -0.54
CA GLN A 111 -8.06 2.15 -0.38
C GLN A 111 -7.42 0.93 0.31
N TRP A 112 -8.04 0.43 1.37
CA TRP A 112 -7.57 -0.75 2.09
C TRP A 112 -7.53 -1.99 1.19
N PHE A 113 -8.64 -2.29 0.50
CA PHE A 113 -8.71 -3.43 -0.43
C PHE A 113 -7.75 -3.29 -1.61
N LEU A 114 -7.67 -2.09 -2.19
CA LEU A 114 -6.81 -1.82 -3.34
C LEU A 114 -5.33 -2.02 -2.99
N LEU A 115 -4.88 -1.47 -1.87
CA LEU A 115 -3.50 -1.62 -1.43
C LEU A 115 -3.18 -3.07 -1.05
N MET A 116 -4.11 -3.77 -0.38
CA MET A 116 -3.99 -5.21 -0.13
C MET A 116 -3.80 -6.01 -1.43
N ALA A 117 -4.60 -5.70 -2.46
CA ALA A 117 -4.51 -6.37 -3.76
C ALA A 117 -3.20 -6.05 -4.50
N LEU A 118 -2.75 -4.79 -4.50
CA LEU A 118 -1.50 -4.39 -5.14
C LEU A 118 -0.28 -5.05 -4.48
N LEU A 119 -0.23 -5.06 -3.15
CA LEU A 119 0.89 -5.63 -2.40
C LEU A 119 0.87 -7.16 -2.36
N GLY A 120 -0.30 -7.77 -2.19
CA GLY A 120 -0.47 -9.22 -2.20
C GLY A 120 -0.30 -9.80 -3.61
N GLY A 121 -0.89 -9.16 -4.61
CA GLY A 121 -0.83 -9.57 -6.01
C GLY A 121 0.58 -9.51 -6.58
N SER A 122 1.32 -8.43 -6.36
CA SER A 122 2.72 -8.31 -6.83
C SER A 122 3.62 -9.41 -6.26
N ARG A 123 3.48 -9.73 -4.97
CA ARG A 123 4.23 -10.82 -4.31
C ARG A 123 3.85 -12.21 -4.85
N LEU A 124 2.55 -12.47 -5.04
CA LEU A 124 2.08 -13.75 -5.58
C LEU A 124 2.57 -13.95 -7.01
N THR A 125 2.46 -12.93 -7.86
CA THR A 125 2.96 -12.97 -9.24
C THR A 125 4.47 -13.20 -9.30
N TYR A 126 5.25 -12.51 -8.44
CA TYR A 126 6.69 -12.72 -8.35
C TYR A 126 7.03 -14.17 -7.99
N ARG A 127 6.28 -14.78 -7.06
CA ARG A 127 6.48 -16.19 -6.68
C ARG A 127 6.18 -17.15 -7.82
N ILE A 128 5.02 -17.02 -8.44
CA ILE A 128 4.60 -17.89 -9.55
C ILE A 128 5.61 -17.80 -10.70
N ALA A 129 6.09 -16.60 -11.03
CA ALA A 129 7.09 -16.39 -12.06
C ALA A 129 8.43 -17.08 -11.71
N LYS A 130 8.85 -17.02 -10.44
CA LYS A 130 10.08 -17.66 -9.99
C LYS A 130 10.00 -19.18 -9.97
N ASP A 131 8.88 -19.74 -9.52
CA ASP A 131 8.68 -21.20 -9.46
C ASP A 131 8.71 -21.80 -10.88
N LYS A 132 8.10 -21.13 -11.86
CA LYS A 132 8.16 -21.55 -13.28
C LYS A 132 9.57 -21.52 -13.87
N SER A 133 10.43 -20.58 -13.44
CA SER A 133 11.81 -20.48 -13.91
C SER A 133 12.74 -21.55 -13.33
N THR A 134 12.35 -22.23 -12.24
CA THR A 134 13.18 -23.27 -11.60
C THR A 134 12.81 -24.67 -12.11
N ALA A 135 11.64 -24.81 -12.74
CA ALA A 135 11.14 -26.04 -13.35
C ALA A 135 11.59 -26.23 -14.82
N ARG A 136 12.52 -25.41 -15.30
CA ARG A 136 13.08 -25.44 -16.66
C ARG A 136 14.59 -25.58 -16.59
#